data_AF-A0A2E5EMI2-F1
#
_entry.id   AF-A0A2E5EMI2-F1
#
_cell.length_a   1.000
_cell.length_b   1.000
_cell.length_c   1.000
_cell.angle_alpha   90.00
_cell.angle_beta   90.00
_cell.angle_gamma   90.00
#
_symmetry.space_group_name_H-M   'P 1'
#
loop_
_entity.id
_entity.type
_entity.pdbx_description
1 polymer ?
#
loop_
_entity_poly.entity_id
_entity_poly.type
_entity_poly.pdbx_seq_one_letter_code
_entity_poly.pdbx_strand_id
1 'polypeptide(L)'
;MSFATGHSRALIQGLIFFSVLAGASLQAQFYGKAVFEVSTAEEFVAAVGSDRTIKLNSGLLVPSDSKSREHPHVSWSKRGQNRLAVIRNVRNLRIMASTSLKSALQSGPGHSLVLGFENVVNLELRGLRITAAEGARSGNLLSFTGCTNILLRGCELQGERSRAVEIRRCARFSARETKFLGCAYGVVSVGDSRNLLFRQSNFIGNRGEVGLQLHRTYDARFTDCELRGNRFSKAVFDVPDSAKIRWVGGKIEQPAGQTFCHQTGAVVVEKKEAD
;
A
#
# COMPACT_ATOMS: atom_id res chain seq x y z
N MET A 1 -77.12 -1.29 -32.24
CA MET A 1 -77.85 -1.65 -31.01
C MET A 1 -77.23 -2.92 -30.44
N SER A 2 -76.45 -2.79 -29.36
CA SER A 2 -76.39 -3.73 -28.24
C SER A 2 -75.28 -3.24 -27.30
N PHE A 3 -75.69 -2.55 -26.23
CA PHE A 3 -74.89 -2.31 -25.03
C PHE A 3 -74.82 -3.64 -24.26
N ALA A 4 -73.68 -3.99 -23.65
CA ALA A 4 -73.40 -3.91 -22.20
C ALA A 4 -72.88 -5.31 -21.79
N THR A 5 -72.02 -5.56 -20.80
CA THR A 5 -71.18 -4.82 -19.85
C THR A 5 -70.45 -5.90 -19.05
N GLY A 6 -69.21 -5.66 -18.60
CA GLY A 6 -68.56 -6.52 -17.61
C GLY A 6 -67.27 -5.90 -17.09
N HIS A 7 -67.40 -5.11 -16.03
CA HIS A 7 -66.35 -4.33 -15.37
C HIS A 7 -65.48 -5.16 -14.42
N SER A 8 -64.22 -4.72 -14.23
CA SER A 8 -63.43 -4.61 -12.98
C SER A 8 -61.96 -4.97 -13.24
N ARG A 9 -60.92 -4.28 -12.76
CA ARG A 9 -60.72 -3.15 -11.85
C ARG A 9 -59.31 -2.60 -12.11
N ALA A 10 -59.13 -1.29 -11.93
CA ALA A 10 -57.88 -0.55 -12.04
C ALA A 10 -56.85 -0.93 -10.95
N LEU A 11 -55.56 -0.65 -11.19
CA LEU A 11 -54.72 0.10 -10.24
C LEU A 11 -53.41 0.61 -10.88
N ILE A 12 -53.12 1.85 -10.50
CA ILE A 12 -52.03 2.76 -10.85
C ILE A 12 -50.76 2.40 -10.05
N GLN A 13 -49.59 2.82 -10.56
CA GLN A 13 -48.26 3.03 -9.92
C GLN A 13 -47.17 2.24 -10.68
N GLY A 14 -46.02 2.78 -11.08
CA GLY A 14 -45.28 3.88 -10.47
C GLY A 14 -44.24 4.52 -11.40
N LEU A 15 -43.72 5.60 -10.83
CA LEU A 15 -42.89 6.68 -11.34
C LEU A 15 -41.38 6.32 -11.42
N ILE A 16 -40.68 7.00 -12.34
CA ILE A 16 -39.43 7.77 -12.11
C ILE A 16 -38.03 7.11 -12.19
N PHE A 17 -37.28 7.69 -13.15
CA PHE A 17 -35.88 8.20 -13.15
C PHE A 17 -34.66 7.28 -13.33
N PHE A 18 -33.91 7.65 -14.38
CA PHE A 18 -32.49 8.09 -14.36
C PHE A 18 -31.59 7.49 -13.27
N SER A 19 -30.49 6.84 -13.69
CA SER A 19 -29.14 7.41 -13.52
C SER A 19 -28.01 6.41 -13.83
N VAL A 20 -27.05 6.88 -14.63
CA VAL A 20 -25.59 6.71 -14.46
C VAL A 20 -25.05 5.28 -14.32
N LEU A 21 -24.73 4.65 -15.45
CA LEU A 21 -23.74 3.56 -15.55
C LEU A 21 -22.32 4.14 -15.69
N ALA A 22 -21.86 4.86 -14.67
CA ALA A 22 -20.45 5.25 -14.51
C ALA A 22 -20.01 4.95 -13.07
N GLY A 23 -20.13 3.68 -12.71
CA GLY A 23 -19.91 3.20 -11.34
C GLY A 23 -19.78 1.69 -11.28
N ALA A 24 -19.16 1.06 -12.28
CA ALA A 24 -18.66 -0.30 -12.12
C ALA A 24 -17.53 -0.24 -11.08
N SER A 25 -17.93 -0.42 -9.83
CA SER A 25 -17.06 -0.46 -8.68
C SER A 25 -15.95 -1.49 -8.92
N LEU A 26 -14.75 -1.19 -8.43
CA LEU A 26 -13.61 -2.12 -8.39
C LEU A 26 -13.96 -3.46 -7.70
N GLN A 27 -15.12 -3.56 -7.05
CA GLN A 27 -15.64 -4.76 -6.40
C GLN A 27 -16.23 -5.77 -7.38
N ALA A 28 -16.66 -5.37 -8.58
CA ALA A 28 -17.32 -6.27 -9.53
C ALA A 28 -16.36 -7.13 -10.39
N GLN A 29 -15.04 -6.92 -10.27
CA GLN A 29 -14.03 -7.62 -11.10
C GLN A 29 -13.46 -8.89 -10.45
N PHE A 30 -14.13 -9.45 -9.44
CA PHE A 30 -13.60 -10.54 -8.61
C PHE A 30 -14.35 -11.88 -8.72
N TYR A 31 -15.13 -12.09 -9.79
CA TYR A 31 -15.65 -13.42 -10.10
C TYR A 31 -14.51 -14.33 -10.57
N GLY A 32 -14.18 -15.38 -9.80
CA GLY A 32 -13.30 -16.49 -10.20
C GLY A 32 -11.88 -16.55 -9.62
N LYS A 33 -11.51 -15.74 -8.61
CA LYS A 33 -10.14 -15.79 -8.06
C LYS A 33 -9.88 -17.00 -7.18
N ALA A 34 -8.88 -17.81 -7.54
CA ALA A 34 -8.39 -18.91 -6.70
C ALA A 34 -7.91 -18.37 -5.34
N VAL A 35 -8.31 -19.06 -4.26
CA VAL A 35 -7.93 -18.71 -2.88
C VAL A 35 -6.97 -19.78 -2.36
N PHE A 36 -5.82 -19.34 -1.85
CA PHE A 36 -4.80 -20.19 -1.25
C PHE A 36 -4.65 -19.77 0.20
N GLU A 37 -4.75 -20.73 1.11
CA GLU A 37 -4.39 -20.52 2.51
C GLU A 37 -3.00 -21.08 2.74
N VAL A 38 -2.13 -20.26 3.32
CA VAL A 38 -0.71 -20.60 3.47
C VAL A 38 -0.27 -20.31 4.90
N SER A 39 0.57 -21.20 5.42
CA SER A 39 1.17 -21.15 6.76
C SER A 39 2.69 -21.24 6.72
N THR A 40 3.28 -21.59 5.57
CA THR A 40 4.74 -21.71 5.36
C THR A 40 5.25 -20.86 4.20
N ALA A 41 6.54 -20.56 4.24
CA ALA A 41 7.21 -19.72 3.25
C ALA A 41 7.15 -20.34 1.84
N GLU A 42 7.29 -21.67 1.79
CA GLU A 42 7.22 -22.49 0.60
C GLU A 42 5.81 -22.47 -0.01
N GLU A 43 4.78 -22.63 0.83
CA GLU A 43 3.38 -22.52 0.40
C GLU A 43 3.07 -21.13 -0.15
N PHE A 44 3.58 -20.07 0.50
CA PHE A 44 3.43 -18.71 0.02
C PHE A 44 4.05 -18.53 -1.36
N VAL A 45 5.30 -18.96 -1.56
CA VAL A 45 5.99 -18.85 -2.86
C VAL A 45 5.23 -19.63 -3.93
N ALA A 46 4.79 -20.86 -3.63
CA ALA A 46 4.02 -21.68 -4.57
C ALA A 46 2.64 -21.06 -4.92
N ALA A 47 2.04 -20.33 -3.98
CA ALA A 47 0.76 -19.67 -4.18
C ALA A 47 0.86 -18.38 -5.01
N VAL A 48 2.05 -17.78 -5.19
CA VAL A 48 2.23 -16.55 -5.97
C VAL A 48 1.82 -16.78 -7.44
N GLY A 49 0.93 -15.93 -7.94
CA GLY A 49 0.50 -15.95 -9.34
C GLY A 49 -0.62 -14.95 -9.60
N SER A 50 -0.98 -14.80 -10.87
CA SER A 50 -2.03 -13.87 -11.29
C SER A 50 -3.42 -14.38 -10.93
N ASP A 51 -4.34 -13.45 -10.65
CA ASP A 51 -5.76 -13.73 -10.38
C ASP A 51 -5.97 -14.59 -9.10
N ARG A 52 -5.11 -14.37 -8.09
CA ARG A 52 -5.11 -15.14 -6.84
C ARG A 52 -5.37 -14.29 -5.61
N THR A 53 -5.86 -14.96 -4.57
CA THR A 53 -5.91 -14.47 -3.20
C THR A 53 -5.10 -15.40 -2.33
N ILE A 54 -4.10 -14.86 -1.64
CA ILE A 54 -3.27 -15.58 -0.68
C ILE A 54 -3.67 -15.11 0.71
N LYS A 55 -4.14 -16.03 1.55
CA LYS A 55 -4.50 -15.79 2.94
C LYS A 55 -3.41 -16.37 3.84
N LEU A 56 -2.83 -15.54 4.71
CA LEU A 56 -1.78 -15.94 5.65
C LEU A 56 -2.40 -16.40 6.96
N ASN A 57 -2.31 -17.69 7.29
CA ASN A 57 -2.88 -18.30 8.49
C ASN A 57 -2.05 -18.10 9.76
N SER A 58 -0.77 -17.78 9.60
CA SER A 58 0.18 -17.55 10.70
C SER A 58 1.17 -16.45 10.33
N GLY A 59 2.03 -16.06 11.28
CA GLY A 59 3.20 -15.25 10.98
C GLY A 59 4.11 -16.00 10.00
N LEU A 60 4.33 -15.41 8.84
CA LEU A 60 5.11 -15.98 7.76
C LEU A 60 6.50 -15.33 7.73
N LEU A 61 7.53 -16.16 7.87
CA LEU A 61 8.88 -15.76 7.51
C LEU A 61 8.97 -15.71 5.99
N VAL A 62 9.29 -14.54 5.42
CA VAL A 62 9.56 -14.44 3.98
C VAL A 62 10.83 -15.25 3.70
N PRO A 63 10.81 -16.22 2.76
CA PRO A 63 11.95 -17.09 2.53
C PRO A 63 13.15 -16.26 2.06
N SER A 64 14.19 -16.16 2.90
CA SER A 64 15.45 -15.49 2.57
C SER A 64 16.33 -16.32 1.64
N ASP A 65 16.07 -17.63 1.56
CA ASP A 65 16.73 -18.57 0.67
C ASP A 65 15.88 -19.85 0.57
N SER A 66 14.93 -19.93 -0.37
CA SER A 66 14.45 -21.25 -0.75
C SER A 66 15.50 -21.83 -1.68
N LYS A 67 16.12 -22.95 -1.30
CA LYS A 67 16.98 -23.73 -2.22
C LYS A 67 16.29 -23.78 -3.59
N SER A 68 16.89 -23.08 -4.53
CA SER A 68 16.41 -22.75 -5.88
C SER A 68 15.37 -23.71 -6.44
N ARG A 69 14.09 -23.36 -6.32
CA ARG A 69 13.11 -23.73 -7.33
C ARG A 69 12.88 -22.50 -8.16
N GLU A 70 13.19 -22.58 -9.45
CA GLU A 70 12.78 -21.57 -10.41
C GLU A 70 11.27 -21.36 -10.27
N HIS A 71 10.86 -20.11 -10.05
CA HIS A 71 9.46 -19.75 -10.01
C HIS A 71 9.19 -18.68 -11.07
N PRO A 72 8.15 -18.83 -11.90
CA PRO A 72 7.86 -17.90 -12.99
C PRO A 72 7.61 -16.47 -12.49
N HIS A 73 7.10 -16.35 -11.26
CA HIS A 73 6.68 -15.08 -10.66
C HIS A 73 7.46 -14.68 -9.41
N VAL A 74 8.44 -15.47 -8.97
CA VAL A 74 9.25 -15.14 -7.79
C VAL A 74 10.72 -15.29 -8.17
N SER A 75 11.51 -14.26 -7.88
CA SER A 75 12.97 -14.29 -8.05
C SER A 75 13.65 -13.84 -6.77
N TRP A 76 14.86 -14.34 -6.56
CA TRP A 76 15.71 -13.97 -5.43
C TRP A 76 16.81 -13.05 -5.93
N SER A 77 16.65 -11.75 -5.70
CA SER A 77 17.68 -10.77 -6.08
C SER A 77 18.76 -10.71 -5.01
N LYS A 78 20.03 -10.85 -5.41
CA LYS A 78 21.17 -10.56 -4.55
C LYS A 78 21.52 -9.06 -4.67
N ARG A 79 21.36 -8.29 -3.59
CA ARG A 79 21.89 -6.91 -3.49
C ARG A 79 22.96 -6.87 -2.41
N GLY A 80 24.23 -6.95 -2.83
CA GLY A 80 25.35 -7.15 -1.91
C GLY A 80 25.23 -8.49 -1.18
N GLN A 81 25.08 -8.48 0.14
CA GLN A 81 24.86 -9.68 0.96
C GLN A 81 23.37 -9.94 1.28
N ASN A 82 22.45 -9.11 0.77
CA ASN A 82 21.00 -9.30 0.97
C ASN A 82 20.40 -10.17 -0.13
N ARG A 83 19.48 -11.06 0.24
CA ARG A 83 18.64 -11.84 -0.68
C ARG A 83 17.19 -11.41 -0.53
N LEU A 84 16.58 -11.03 -1.64
CA LEU A 84 15.27 -10.38 -1.68
C LEU A 84 14.29 -11.26 -2.44
N ALA A 85 13.17 -11.64 -1.82
CA ALA A 85 12.06 -12.21 -2.55
C ALA A 85 11.36 -11.10 -3.35
N VAL A 86 11.36 -11.21 -4.66
CA VAL A 86 10.74 -10.27 -5.59
C VAL A 86 9.63 -10.98 -6.34
N ILE A 87 8.39 -10.54 -6.13
CA ILE A 87 7.21 -10.97 -6.89
C ILE A 87 7.17 -10.16 -8.19
N ARG A 88 7.18 -10.83 -9.35
CA ARG A 88 7.29 -10.18 -10.65
C ARG A 88 6.23 -10.61 -11.66
N ASN A 89 5.82 -9.68 -12.50
CA ASN A 89 4.94 -9.93 -13.66
C ASN A 89 3.64 -10.63 -13.27
N VAL A 90 3.00 -10.15 -12.19
CA VAL A 90 1.73 -10.67 -11.68
C VAL A 90 0.64 -9.62 -11.81
N ARG A 91 -0.58 -10.04 -12.16
CA ARG A 91 -1.77 -9.18 -12.13
C ARG A 91 -2.81 -9.69 -11.15
N ASN A 92 -3.60 -8.78 -10.58
CA ASN A 92 -4.79 -9.12 -9.79
C ASN A 92 -4.47 -10.01 -8.56
N LEU A 93 -3.36 -9.75 -7.86
CA LEU A 93 -2.98 -10.49 -6.66
C LEU A 93 -3.51 -9.81 -5.40
N ARG A 94 -4.06 -10.59 -4.47
CA ARG A 94 -4.37 -10.13 -3.11
C ARG A 94 -3.60 -10.96 -2.10
N ILE A 95 -2.94 -10.32 -1.14
CA ILE A 95 -2.29 -10.97 0.00
C ILE A 95 -2.92 -10.39 1.26
N MET A 96 -3.51 -11.24 2.09
CA MET A 96 -4.25 -10.79 3.26
C MET A 96 -4.01 -11.68 4.48
N ALA A 97 -4.08 -11.09 5.67
CA ALA A 97 -4.14 -11.86 6.91
C ALA A 97 -5.47 -12.63 6.96
N SER A 98 -5.45 -13.90 7.39
CA SER A 98 -6.67 -14.71 7.52
C SER A 98 -7.38 -14.51 8.87
N THR A 99 -6.66 -14.10 9.91
CA THR A 99 -7.20 -13.85 11.27
C THR A 99 -6.85 -12.45 11.79
N SER A 100 -7.53 -12.02 12.86
CA SER A 100 -7.31 -10.73 13.55
C SER A 100 -5.94 -10.63 14.25
N LEU A 101 -5.26 -11.76 14.42
CA LEU A 101 -3.85 -11.82 14.80
C LEU A 101 -3.04 -11.44 13.56
N LYS A 102 -2.74 -10.15 13.43
CA LYS A 102 -2.00 -9.56 12.30
C LYS A 102 -0.88 -10.49 11.84
N SER A 103 -1.10 -11.20 10.73
CA SER A 103 -0.12 -12.11 10.16
C SER A 103 1.13 -11.30 9.83
N ALA A 104 2.25 -11.68 10.48
CA ALA A 104 3.51 -10.99 10.35
C ALA A 104 4.23 -11.50 9.10
N LEU A 105 4.50 -10.64 8.12
CA LEU A 105 5.56 -10.87 7.15
C LEU A 105 6.87 -10.39 7.78
N GLN A 106 7.79 -11.31 8.04
CA GLN A 106 9.06 -11.02 8.70
C GLN A 106 10.26 -11.49 7.87
N SER A 107 11.34 -10.70 7.81
CA SER A 107 12.60 -11.14 7.18
C SER A 107 13.32 -12.17 8.04
N GLY A 108 14.18 -13.00 7.43
CA GLY A 108 15.11 -13.84 8.19
C GLY A 108 16.23 -13.03 8.87
N PRO A 109 16.88 -13.56 9.92
CA PRO A 109 18.01 -12.91 10.60
C PRO A 109 19.12 -12.47 9.62
N GLY A 110 19.69 -11.28 9.82
CA GLY A 110 20.81 -10.77 9.02
C GLY A 110 20.47 -10.28 7.60
N HIS A 111 19.22 -10.39 7.15
CA HIS A 111 18.78 -9.97 5.84
C HIS A 111 18.03 -8.63 5.86
N SER A 112 18.46 -7.69 5.02
CA SER A 112 17.71 -6.46 4.75
C SER A 112 16.75 -6.66 3.59
N LEU A 113 15.53 -6.17 3.80
CA LEU A 113 14.42 -5.98 2.87
C LEU A 113 13.40 -7.13 2.76
N VAL A 114 12.20 -6.76 3.23
CA VAL A 114 10.97 -7.54 3.15
C VAL A 114 10.27 -7.19 1.82
N LEU A 115 9.70 -8.23 1.20
CA LEU A 115 8.97 -8.35 -0.07
C LEU A 115 9.04 -7.20 -1.11
N GLY A 116 9.68 -7.47 -2.24
CA GLY A 116 9.69 -6.61 -3.43
C GLY A 116 8.62 -7.00 -4.46
N PHE A 117 8.18 -6.02 -5.25
CA PHE A 117 7.23 -6.19 -6.35
C PHE A 117 7.72 -5.48 -7.61
N GLU A 118 7.75 -6.21 -8.73
CA GLU A 118 8.20 -5.71 -10.03
C GLU A 118 7.16 -5.97 -11.12
N ASN A 119 6.78 -4.92 -11.86
CA ASN A 119 5.80 -5.02 -12.95
C ASN A 119 4.48 -5.69 -12.52
N VAL A 120 4.02 -5.37 -11.30
CA VAL A 120 2.77 -5.90 -10.74
C VAL A 120 1.63 -4.92 -10.99
N VAL A 121 0.48 -5.44 -11.41
CA VAL A 121 -0.73 -4.66 -11.69
C VAL A 121 -1.87 -5.14 -10.80
N ASN A 122 -2.61 -4.22 -10.17
CA ASN A 122 -3.75 -4.54 -9.30
C ASN A 122 -3.36 -5.46 -8.13
N LEU A 123 -2.49 -4.95 -7.25
CA LEU A 123 -2.08 -5.62 -6.01
C LEU A 123 -2.84 -5.06 -4.81
N GLU A 124 -3.34 -5.94 -3.94
CA GLU A 124 -3.81 -5.55 -2.61
C GLU A 124 -3.02 -6.29 -1.52
N LEU A 125 -2.44 -5.54 -0.59
CA LEU A 125 -1.93 -6.03 0.69
C LEU A 125 -2.88 -5.58 1.79
N ARG A 126 -3.49 -6.52 2.53
CA ARG A 126 -4.55 -6.20 3.50
C ARG A 126 -4.34 -6.81 4.87
N GLY A 127 -4.40 -5.97 5.92
CA GLY A 127 -4.37 -6.43 7.31
C GLY A 127 -3.04 -7.04 7.76
N LEU A 128 -1.97 -6.81 7.00
CA LEU A 128 -0.66 -7.42 7.27
C LEU A 128 0.15 -6.59 8.27
N ARG A 129 0.85 -7.27 9.18
CA ARG A 129 1.98 -6.68 9.91
C ARG A 129 3.26 -7.02 9.16
N ILE A 130 4.10 -6.04 8.89
CA ILE A 130 5.31 -6.19 8.08
C ILE A 130 6.46 -5.62 8.91
N THR A 131 7.43 -6.46 9.25
CA THR A 131 8.55 -6.09 10.11
C THR A 131 9.85 -6.73 9.64
N ALA A 132 10.97 -6.09 9.90
CA ALA A 132 12.26 -6.74 9.77
C ALA A 132 12.52 -7.62 11.02
N ALA A 133 13.29 -8.70 10.87
CA ALA A 133 13.81 -9.44 12.03
C ALA A 133 14.80 -8.59 12.84
N GLU A 134 14.94 -8.93 14.12
CA GLU A 134 15.99 -8.39 14.96
C GLU A 134 17.38 -8.67 14.35
N GLY A 135 18.28 -7.69 14.43
CA GLY A 135 19.60 -7.77 13.79
C GLY A 135 19.59 -7.67 12.26
N ALA A 136 18.43 -7.53 11.61
CA ALA A 136 18.35 -7.28 10.17
C ALA A 136 19.17 -6.04 9.78
N ARG A 137 19.84 -6.15 8.63
CA ARG A 137 20.60 -5.05 8.02
C ARG A 137 19.64 -4.01 7.43
N SER A 138 20.16 -2.82 7.12
CA SER A 138 19.38 -1.67 6.67
C SER A 138 18.73 -1.88 5.29
N GLY A 139 17.44 -1.56 5.15
CA GLY A 139 16.70 -1.74 3.89
C GLY A 139 15.32 -1.07 3.89
N ASN A 140 14.46 -1.45 2.94
CA ASN A 140 13.04 -1.09 2.91
C ASN A 140 12.18 -2.28 3.36
N LEU A 141 10.99 -2.08 3.93
CA LEU A 141 10.08 -3.19 4.26
C LEU A 141 9.23 -3.65 3.07
N LEU A 142 8.99 -2.76 2.11
CA LEU A 142 8.37 -3.06 0.83
C LEU A 142 9.06 -2.22 -0.26
N SER A 143 9.24 -2.81 -1.43
CA SER A 143 9.70 -2.06 -2.62
C SER A 143 8.79 -2.37 -3.81
N PHE A 144 8.41 -1.32 -4.54
CA PHE A 144 7.57 -1.41 -5.73
C PHE A 144 8.31 -0.75 -6.90
N THR A 145 8.54 -1.51 -7.97
CA THR A 145 9.15 -1.00 -9.20
C THR A 145 8.28 -1.31 -10.41
N GLY A 146 7.95 -0.31 -11.22
CA GLY A 146 7.15 -0.51 -12.43
C GLY A 146 5.71 -0.99 -12.17
N CYS A 147 5.19 -0.75 -10.96
CA CYS A 147 3.91 -1.28 -10.51
C CYS A 147 2.76 -0.29 -10.75
N THR A 148 1.55 -0.78 -10.99
CA THR A 148 0.35 0.05 -11.18
C THR A 148 -0.84 -0.45 -10.37
N ASN A 149 -1.61 0.46 -9.78
CA ASN A 149 -2.80 0.17 -9.00
C ASN A 149 -2.48 -0.75 -7.79
N ILE A 150 -1.75 -0.18 -6.84
CA ILE A 150 -1.30 -0.87 -5.63
C ILE A 150 -2.08 -0.33 -4.44
N LEU A 151 -2.60 -1.22 -3.60
CA LEU A 151 -3.36 -0.87 -2.41
C LEU A 151 -2.75 -1.55 -1.17
N LEU A 152 -2.30 -0.75 -0.20
CA LEU A 152 -2.10 -1.16 1.17
C LEU A 152 -3.34 -0.77 1.97
N ARG A 153 -3.97 -1.73 2.67
CA ARG A 153 -5.18 -1.48 3.45
C ARG A 153 -5.09 -2.08 4.84
N GLY A 154 -5.13 -1.23 5.88
CA GLY A 154 -5.12 -1.71 7.26
C GLY A 154 -3.81 -2.39 7.65
N CYS A 155 -2.69 -2.04 7.01
CA CYS A 155 -1.38 -2.65 7.27
C CYS A 155 -0.63 -1.93 8.41
N GLU A 156 0.31 -2.63 9.04
CA GLU A 156 1.27 -2.05 9.98
C GLU A 156 2.69 -2.37 9.53
N LEU A 157 3.47 -1.35 9.19
CA LEU A 157 4.85 -1.46 8.75
C LEU A 157 5.77 -0.94 9.86
N GLN A 158 6.53 -1.83 10.51
CA GLN A 158 7.42 -1.51 11.63
C GLN A 158 8.89 -1.72 11.25
N GLY A 159 9.71 -0.67 11.34
CA GLY A 159 11.01 -0.65 10.67
C GLY A 159 12.18 -0.08 11.47
N GLU A 160 12.51 -0.62 12.64
CA GLU A 160 13.57 -0.09 13.53
C GLU A 160 14.94 0.14 12.89
N ARG A 161 15.22 -0.54 11.77
CA ARG A 161 16.44 -0.36 10.96
C ARG A 161 16.11 -0.27 9.48
N SER A 162 14.93 0.22 9.13
CA SER A 162 14.46 0.22 7.74
C SER A 162 13.68 1.48 7.41
N ARG A 163 13.56 1.76 6.12
CA ARG A 163 12.48 2.58 5.58
C ARG A 163 11.25 1.69 5.39
N ALA A 164 10.04 2.23 5.49
CA ALA A 164 8.86 1.40 5.28
C ALA A 164 8.67 1.03 3.81
N VAL A 165 8.57 2.03 2.92
CA VAL A 165 8.20 1.78 1.52
C VAL A 165 9.10 2.53 0.56
N GLU A 166 9.51 1.85 -0.50
CA GLU A 166 10.12 2.44 -1.68
C GLU A 166 9.21 2.24 -2.90
N ILE A 167 9.00 3.29 -3.68
CA ILE A 167 8.14 3.33 -4.86
C ILE A 167 8.94 3.93 -6.03
N ARG A 168 9.12 3.18 -7.12
CA ARG A 168 9.87 3.64 -8.29
C ARG A 168 9.13 3.35 -9.58
N ARG A 169 8.95 4.35 -10.43
CA ARG A 169 8.29 4.20 -11.75
C ARG A 169 6.90 3.59 -11.64
N CYS A 170 6.13 4.02 -10.64
CA CYS A 170 4.80 3.47 -10.35
C CYS A 170 3.68 4.49 -10.63
N ALA A 171 2.46 3.98 -10.78
CA ALA A 171 1.26 4.80 -10.88
C ALA A 171 0.12 4.25 -10.02
N ARG A 172 -0.70 5.14 -9.44
CA ARG A 172 -1.89 4.75 -8.65
C ARG A 172 -1.53 3.86 -7.46
N PHE A 173 -0.69 4.36 -6.56
CA PHE A 173 -0.41 3.70 -5.28
C PHE A 173 -1.30 4.30 -4.19
N SER A 174 -1.90 3.47 -3.34
CA SER A 174 -2.68 3.93 -2.21
C SER A 174 -2.31 3.17 -0.93
N ALA A 175 -2.12 3.91 0.16
CA ALA A 175 -2.09 3.38 1.51
C ALA A 175 -3.29 3.93 2.29
N ARG A 176 -4.14 3.05 2.80
CA ARG A 176 -5.36 3.39 3.53
C ARG A 176 -5.34 2.74 4.89
N GLU A 177 -5.67 3.49 5.94
CA GLU A 177 -5.75 2.97 7.32
C GLU A 177 -4.45 2.25 7.72
N THR A 178 -3.31 2.70 7.17
CA THR A 178 -2.02 2.01 7.28
C THR A 178 -1.12 2.77 8.25
N LYS A 179 -0.38 2.03 9.08
CA LYS A 179 0.56 2.61 10.05
C LYS A 179 1.99 2.37 9.62
N PHE A 180 2.79 3.42 9.64
CA PHE A 180 4.22 3.41 9.40
C PHE A 180 4.93 3.79 10.71
N LEU A 181 5.58 2.81 11.33
CA LEU A 181 5.98 2.85 12.73
C LEU A 181 7.51 2.70 12.87
N GLY A 182 8.13 3.62 13.60
CA GLY A 182 9.51 3.44 14.10
C GLY A 182 10.58 3.25 13.03
N CYS A 183 10.35 3.72 11.79
CA CYS A 183 11.32 3.61 10.71
C CYS A 183 12.59 4.40 11.02
N ALA A 184 13.78 3.92 10.66
CA ALA A 184 15.05 4.58 11.00
C ALA A 184 15.74 5.34 9.86
N TYR A 185 15.36 5.06 8.60
CA TYR A 185 16.01 5.63 7.40
C TYR A 185 15.03 6.45 6.55
N GLY A 186 14.12 7.18 7.20
CA GLY A 186 12.94 7.76 6.57
C GLY A 186 11.80 6.75 6.46
N VAL A 187 10.68 7.17 5.88
CA VAL A 187 9.43 6.39 5.90
C VAL A 187 9.02 5.95 4.52
N VAL A 188 8.88 6.90 3.60
CA VAL A 188 8.50 6.64 2.21
C VAL A 188 9.50 7.32 1.29
N SER A 189 9.99 6.57 0.31
CA SER A 189 10.80 7.10 -0.78
C SER A 189 10.13 6.83 -2.11
N VAL A 190 10.00 7.86 -2.93
CA VAL A 190 9.34 7.82 -4.23
C VAL A 190 10.28 8.38 -5.29
N GLY A 191 10.37 7.69 -6.42
CA GLY A 191 11.03 8.17 -7.63
C GLY A 191 10.17 7.96 -8.86
N ASP A 192 10.09 8.97 -9.72
CA ASP A 192 9.53 8.85 -11.08
C ASP A 192 8.09 8.29 -11.08
N SER A 193 7.22 8.75 -10.19
CA SER A 193 5.91 8.12 -9.94
C SER A 193 4.77 9.13 -9.90
N ARG A 194 3.53 8.65 -10.04
CA ARG A 194 2.35 9.52 -10.07
C ARG A 194 1.10 8.95 -9.41
N ASN A 195 0.19 9.84 -9.00
CA ASN A 195 -1.11 9.52 -8.41
C ASN A 195 -0.96 8.65 -7.16
N LEU A 196 -0.35 9.22 -6.11
CA LEU A 196 -0.15 8.57 -4.82
C LEU A 196 -1.19 9.06 -3.81
N LEU A 197 -1.79 8.15 -3.05
CA LEU A 197 -2.78 8.49 -2.03
C LEU A 197 -2.49 7.80 -0.71
N PHE A 198 -2.14 8.58 0.30
CA PHE A 198 -2.14 8.16 1.69
C PHE A 198 -3.41 8.71 2.33
N ARG A 199 -4.27 7.84 2.85
CA ARG A 199 -5.54 8.24 3.47
C ARG A 199 -5.69 7.61 4.84
N GLN A 200 -6.07 8.41 5.84
CA GLN A 200 -6.30 7.93 7.21
C GLN A 200 -5.14 7.04 7.71
N SER A 201 -3.92 7.43 7.35
CA SER A 201 -2.70 6.65 7.59
C SER A 201 -1.77 7.42 8.51
N ASN A 202 -1.04 6.69 9.35
CA ASN A 202 -0.29 7.28 10.46
C ASN A 202 1.20 7.02 10.31
N PHE A 203 2.01 8.06 10.49
CA PHE A 203 3.46 8.01 10.47
C PHE A 203 3.94 8.37 11.88
N ILE A 204 4.34 7.36 12.66
CA ILE A 204 4.59 7.50 14.10
C ILE A 204 6.00 7.07 14.48
N GLY A 205 6.70 7.92 15.23
CA GLY A 205 7.97 7.57 15.87
C GLY A 205 9.13 7.32 14.90
N ASN A 206 9.02 7.78 13.66
CA ASN A 206 10.01 7.54 12.63
C ASN A 206 11.20 8.51 12.75
N ARG A 207 12.34 8.09 12.23
CA ARG A 207 13.63 8.79 12.22
C ARG A 207 14.28 8.69 10.84
N GLY A 208 15.35 9.46 10.65
CA GLY A 208 16.14 9.47 9.42
C GLY A 208 16.53 10.90 9.04
N GLU A 209 17.14 11.07 7.86
CA GLU A 209 17.41 12.43 7.38
C GLU A 209 16.14 13.14 6.92
N VAL A 210 15.36 12.45 6.09
CA VAL A 210 14.08 12.94 5.57
C VAL A 210 13.01 11.88 5.77
N GLY A 211 11.80 12.30 6.18
CA GLY A 211 10.68 11.39 6.37
C GLY A 211 10.06 10.88 5.07
N LEU A 212 9.66 11.80 4.20
CA LEU A 212 8.92 11.55 2.97
C LEU A 212 9.69 12.16 1.80
N GLN A 213 10.41 11.31 1.07
CA GLN A 213 11.23 11.70 -0.07
C GLN A 213 10.44 11.46 -1.36
N LEU A 214 10.06 12.52 -2.07
CA LEU A 214 9.27 12.47 -3.30
C LEU A 214 10.08 13.10 -4.44
N HIS A 215 10.85 12.29 -5.17
CA HIS A 215 11.63 12.75 -6.32
C HIS A 215 10.85 12.54 -7.61
N ARG A 216 10.75 13.57 -8.46
CA ARG A 216 10.03 13.49 -9.76
C ARG A 216 8.65 12.83 -9.60
N THR A 217 7.88 13.34 -8.65
CA THR A 217 6.58 12.80 -8.24
C THR A 217 5.46 13.76 -8.65
N TYR A 218 4.44 13.23 -9.31
CA TYR A 218 3.28 14.02 -9.73
C TYR A 218 2.00 13.56 -9.05
N ASP A 219 1.33 14.48 -8.35
CA ASP A 219 0.08 14.23 -7.63
C ASP A 219 0.24 13.18 -6.51
N ALA A 220 0.69 13.65 -5.35
CA ALA A 220 0.70 12.87 -4.12
C ALA A 220 -0.18 13.57 -3.07
N ARG A 221 -1.11 12.81 -2.49
CA ARG A 221 -2.07 13.34 -1.52
C ARG A 221 -2.00 12.57 -0.21
N PHE A 222 -1.93 13.30 0.88
CA PHE A 222 -2.03 12.80 2.24
C PHE A 222 -3.33 13.36 2.82
N THR A 223 -4.33 12.52 3.03
CA THR A 223 -5.68 12.95 3.47
C THR A 223 -6.01 12.35 4.83
N ASP A 224 -6.34 13.20 5.79
CA ASP A 224 -6.67 12.78 7.16
C ASP A 224 -5.56 11.91 7.79
N CYS A 225 -4.29 12.20 7.44
CA CYS A 225 -3.13 11.49 7.96
C CYS A 225 -2.65 12.06 9.31
N GLU A 226 -1.87 11.28 10.04
CA GLU A 226 -1.22 11.74 11.28
C GLU A 226 0.31 11.63 11.16
N LEU A 227 1.03 12.72 11.44
CA LEU A 227 2.45 12.70 11.80
C LEU A 227 2.55 12.88 13.31
N ARG A 228 3.20 11.95 14.03
CA ARG A 228 3.40 12.06 15.48
C ARG A 228 4.73 11.51 15.95
N GLY A 229 5.43 12.25 16.81
CA GLY A 229 6.66 11.79 17.47
C GLY A 229 7.81 11.45 16.50
N ASN A 230 7.77 11.94 15.26
CA ASN A 230 8.82 11.72 14.28
C ASN A 230 10.01 12.67 14.51
N ARG A 231 11.23 12.22 14.24
CA ARG A 231 12.48 12.99 14.38
C ARG A 231 13.37 12.81 13.15
N PHE A 232 13.17 13.67 12.16
CA PHE A 232 14.02 13.76 10.98
C PHE A 232 15.07 14.86 11.17
N SER A 233 16.32 14.58 10.79
CA SER A 233 17.44 15.52 11.00
C SER A 233 17.49 16.65 9.98
N LYS A 234 16.86 16.50 8.80
CA LYS A 234 16.80 17.54 7.77
C LYS A 234 15.39 18.09 7.58
N ALA A 235 14.43 17.26 7.17
CA ALA A 235 13.04 17.69 6.99
C ALA A 235 12.03 16.55 7.04
N VAL A 236 10.75 16.89 7.17
CA VAL A 236 9.67 15.91 7.00
C VAL A 236 9.49 15.54 5.53
N PHE A 237 9.49 16.52 4.63
CA PHE A 237 9.35 16.34 3.19
C PHE A 237 10.59 16.82 2.43
N ASP A 238 10.98 16.06 1.41
CA ASP A 238 11.91 16.48 0.37
C ASP A 238 11.29 16.12 -0.98
N VAL A 239 10.96 17.14 -1.78
CA VAL A 239 10.07 17.01 -2.95
C VAL A 239 10.66 17.61 -4.24
N PRO A 240 11.91 17.30 -4.60
CA PRO A 240 12.54 17.84 -5.81
C PRO A 240 11.83 17.38 -7.09
N ASP A 241 11.76 18.29 -8.06
CA ASP A 241 11.17 18.08 -9.39
C ASP A 241 9.74 17.52 -9.37
N SER A 242 8.98 17.86 -8.33
CA SER A 242 7.66 17.29 -8.06
C SER A 242 6.57 18.36 -8.09
N ALA A 243 5.32 17.93 -8.32
CA ALA A 243 4.18 18.83 -8.40
C ALA A 243 2.91 18.22 -7.81
N LYS A 244 1.99 19.09 -7.37
CA LYS A 244 0.68 18.73 -6.79
C LYS A 244 0.79 17.84 -5.53
N ILE A 245 1.75 18.15 -4.67
CA ILE A 245 1.90 17.47 -3.38
C ILE A 245 1.01 18.17 -2.36
N ARG A 246 0.05 17.45 -1.79
CA ARG A 246 -0.96 18.02 -0.88
C ARG A 246 -1.07 17.23 0.40
N TRP A 247 -1.15 17.95 1.51
CA TRP A 247 -1.58 17.44 2.81
C TRP A 247 -2.95 18.06 3.13
N VAL A 248 -3.99 17.25 3.26
CA VAL A 248 -5.38 17.70 3.41
C VAL A 248 -5.95 17.15 4.72
N GLY A 249 -6.20 18.03 5.69
CA GLY A 249 -6.71 17.64 7.00
C GLY A 249 -5.74 16.82 7.86
N GLY A 250 -6.26 16.11 8.85
CA GLY A 250 -5.45 15.29 9.75
C GLY A 250 -4.60 16.09 10.76
N LYS A 251 -3.59 15.45 11.35
CA LYS A 251 -2.76 16.02 12.42
C LYS A 251 -1.28 16.00 12.03
N ILE A 252 -0.62 17.15 12.17
CA ILE A 252 0.84 17.28 12.01
C ILE A 252 1.41 17.66 13.36
N GLU A 253 2.12 16.73 14.00
CA GLU A 253 2.87 16.98 15.24
C GLU A 253 4.36 16.75 14.96
N GLN A 254 5.14 17.82 15.11
CA GLN A 254 6.57 17.84 14.80
C GLN A 254 7.34 18.54 15.93
N PRO A 255 8.61 18.16 16.17
CA PRO A 255 9.49 18.91 17.06
C PRO A 255 9.62 20.38 16.64
N ALA A 256 9.71 21.28 17.62
CA ALA A 256 9.96 22.70 17.37
C ALA A 256 11.26 22.89 16.56
N GLY A 257 11.21 23.76 15.55
CA GLY A 257 12.35 24.05 14.66
C GLY A 257 12.64 22.98 13.59
N GLN A 258 11.90 21.87 13.54
CA GLN A 258 12.04 20.91 12.44
C GLN A 258 11.50 21.50 11.13
N THR A 259 12.31 21.44 10.08
CA THR A 259 11.89 21.84 8.73
C THR A 259 10.76 20.94 8.23
N PHE A 260 9.63 21.54 7.85
CA PHE A 260 8.52 20.79 7.29
C PHE A 260 8.84 20.25 5.90
N CYS A 261 9.36 21.09 5.00
CA CYS A 261 9.71 20.71 3.64
C CYS A 261 10.97 21.45 3.18
N HIS A 262 11.90 20.75 2.51
CA HIS A 262 13.09 21.39 1.95
C HIS A 262 12.77 22.44 0.88
N GLN A 263 11.80 22.16 0.00
CA GLN A 263 11.39 23.07 -1.06
C GLN A 263 10.17 23.87 -0.60
N THR A 264 10.37 25.15 -0.31
CA THR A 264 9.30 26.06 0.16
C THR A 264 8.11 26.05 -0.80
N GLY A 265 6.90 25.89 -0.26
CA GLY A 265 5.65 25.90 -1.02
C GLY A 265 5.40 24.66 -1.89
N ALA A 266 6.32 23.69 -1.94
CA ALA A 266 6.16 22.51 -2.78
C ALA A 266 5.16 21.48 -2.21
N VAL A 267 4.88 21.55 -0.90
CA VAL A 267 3.78 20.82 -0.25
C VAL A 267 2.71 21.82 0.18
N VAL A 268 1.52 21.71 -0.39
CA VAL A 268 0.36 22.53 -0.01
C VAL A 268 -0.33 21.87 1.18
N VAL A 269 -0.49 22.59 2.28
CA VAL A 269 -1.22 22.12 3.45
C VAL A 269 -2.59 22.78 3.48
N GLU A 270 -3.64 21.98 3.37
CA GLU A 270 -5.02 22.40 3.26
C GLU A 270 -5.79 21.95 4.50
N LYS A 271 -6.66 22.82 5.03
CA LYS A 271 -7.67 22.40 6.01
C LYS A 271 -8.71 21.54 5.30
N LYS A 272 -9.24 20.55 6.00
CA LYS A 272 -10.42 19.84 5.52
C LYS A 272 -11.61 20.80 5.63
N GLU A 273 -12.28 21.06 4.51
CA GLU A 273 -13.57 21.75 4.55
C GLU A 273 -14.55 20.89 5.36
N ALA A 274 -15.32 21.52 6.25
CA ALA A 274 -16.36 20.81 6.98
C ALA A 274 -17.42 20.38 5.97
N ASP A 275 -17.64 19.06 5.86
CA ASP A 275 -18.77 18.48 5.13
C ASP A 275 -20.10 18.87 5.80
#